data_AF-A0A3D1X6U9-F1
#
_entry.id   AF-A0A3D1X6U9-F1
#
_cell.length_a   1.000
_cell.length_b   1.000
_cell.length_c   1.000
_cell.angle_alpha   90.00
_cell.angle_beta   90.00
_cell.angle_gamma   90.00
#
_symmetry.space_group_name_H-M   'P 1'
#
loop_
_entity.id
_entity.type
_entity.pdbx_description
1 polymer ?
#
loop_
_entity_poly.entity_id
_entity_poly.type
_entity_poly.pdbx_seq_one_letter_code
_entity_poly.pdbx_strand_id
1 'polypeptide(L)'
;MTGWIRRLKSMNLYKSTLRSFLSEFASSLRKSRGMTQEEMAEKLRITGLAYSDLERGIYCFSTVALIFLLLMLKEDEMKEFLTALRGEITKAEGREVA
;
A
#
# COMPACT_ATOMS: atom_id res chain seq x y z
N MET A 1 21.52 -16.86 -16.27
CA MET A 1 20.08 -16.73 -15.92
C MET A 1 19.58 -15.43 -16.55
N THR A 2 18.67 -15.52 -17.52
CA THR A 2 18.31 -14.41 -18.43
C THR A 2 17.76 -13.19 -17.66
N GLY A 3 18.20 -11.98 -18.02
CA GLY A 3 17.88 -10.73 -17.29
C GLY A 3 16.38 -10.43 -17.14
N TRP A 4 15.53 -11.05 -17.95
CA TRP A 4 14.07 -10.97 -17.86
C TRP A 4 13.51 -11.61 -16.59
N ILE A 5 14.03 -12.77 -16.19
CA ILE A 5 13.58 -13.48 -14.98
C ILE A 5 13.92 -12.66 -13.73
N ARG A 6 15.10 -12.03 -13.70
CA ARG A 6 15.53 -11.14 -12.61
C ARG A 6 14.66 -9.87 -12.52
N ARG A 7 14.28 -9.27 -13.66
CA ARG A 7 13.37 -8.10 -13.71
C ARG A 7 11.94 -8.43 -13.28
N LEU A 8 11.43 -9.60 -13.65
CA LEU A 8 10.12 -10.09 -13.23
C LEU A 8 10.06 -10.42 -11.73
N LYS A 9 11.13 -11.01 -11.17
CA LYS A 9 11.28 -11.24 -9.72
C LYS A 9 11.20 -9.93 -8.95
N SER A 10 11.96 -8.93 -9.38
CA SER A 10 11.98 -7.59 -8.80
C SER A 10 10.60 -6.92 -8.84
N MET A 11 9.90 -7.00 -9.98
CA MET A 11 8.55 -6.43 -10.06
C MET A 11 7.50 -7.16 -9.22
N ASN A 12 7.60 -8.48 -9.06
CA ASN A 12 6.70 -9.23 -8.19
C ASN A 12 6.98 -8.97 -6.71
N LEU A 13 8.25 -8.79 -6.35
CA LEU A 13 8.67 -8.37 -5.01
C LEU A 13 8.08 -7.00 -4.65
N TYR A 14 8.23 -5.99 -5.52
CA TYR A 14 7.69 -4.67 -5.21
C TYR A 14 6.17 -4.67 -5.13
N LYS A 15 5.49 -5.41 -6.03
CA LYS A 15 4.02 -5.53 -5.99
C LYS A 15 3.55 -6.17 -4.69
N SER A 16 4.17 -7.26 -4.23
CA SER A 16 3.77 -7.92 -2.99
C SER A 16 4.07 -7.04 -1.76
N THR A 17 5.26 -6.43 -1.73
CA THR A 17 5.68 -5.52 -0.65
C THR A 17 4.74 -4.33 -0.52
N LEU A 18 4.46 -3.65 -1.65
CA LEU A 18 3.53 -2.52 -1.67
C LEU A 18 2.12 -2.92 -1.27
N ARG A 19 1.64 -4.08 -1.73
CA ARG A 19 0.29 -4.56 -1.40
C ARG A 19 0.14 -4.78 0.11
N SER A 20 1.08 -5.50 0.73
CA SER A 20 1.06 -5.74 2.18
C SER A 20 1.17 -4.44 2.98
N PHE A 21 2.14 -3.59 2.64
CA PHE A 21 2.34 -2.32 3.32
C PHE A 21 1.10 -1.42 3.22
N LEU A 22 0.55 -1.25 2.02
CA LEU A 22 -0.60 -0.36 1.81
C LEU A 22 -1.89 -0.90 2.43
N SER A 23 -2.12 -2.22 2.44
CA SER A 23 -3.29 -2.81 3.11
C SER A 23 -3.25 -2.57 4.62
N GLU A 24 -2.08 -2.79 5.24
CA GLU A 24 -1.89 -2.57 6.68
C GLU A 24 -1.98 -1.08 7.04
N PHE A 25 -1.35 -0.22 6.25
CA PHE A 25 -1.39 1.22 6.44
C PHE A 25 -2.84 1.75 6.33
N ALA A 26 -3.56 1.39 5.26
CA ALA A 26 -4.93 1.85 5.06
C ALA A 26 -5.88 1.38 6.16
N SER A 27 -5.71 0.14 6.65
CA SER A 27 -6.52 -0.37 7.76
C SER A 27 -6.20 0.35 9.08
N SER A 28 -4.92 0.58 9.36
CA SER A 28 -4.48 1.29 10.57
C SER A 28 -4.95 2.74 10.55
N LEU A 29 -4.82 3.42 9.40
CA LEU A 29 -5.28 4.79 9.19
C LEU A 29 -6.79 4.89 9.44
N ARG A 30 -7.57 3.99 8.84
CA ARG A 30 -9.03 3.94 9.01
C ARG A 30 -9.41 3.78 10.49
N LYS A 31 -8.83 2.80 11.18
CA LYS A 31 -9.08 2.54 12.60
C LYS A 31 -8.67 3.72 13.49
N SER A 32 -7.51 4.32 13.23
CA SER A 32 -7.02 5.48 14.00
C SER A 32 -7.93 6.71 13.89
N ARG A 33 -8.63 6.85 12.76
CA ARG A 33 -9.59 7.93 12.49
C ARG A 33 -11.03 7.57 12.87
N GLY A 34 -11.28 6.36 13.39
CA GLY A 34 -12.61 5.90 13.77
C GLY A 34 -13.59 5.70 12.60
N MET A 35 -13.08 5.50 11.38
CA MET A 35 -13.91 5.41 10.18
C MET A 35 -14.43 3.98 9.93
N THR A 36 -15.65 3.88 9.39
CA THR A 36 -16.18 2.62 8.83
C THR A 36 -15.47 2.25 7.52
N GLN A 37 -15.66 1.02 7.05
CA GLN A 37 -15.12 0.62 5.74
C GLN A 37 -15.75 1.44 4.61
N GLU A 38 -17.04 1.75 4.73
CA GLU A 38 -17.82 2.54 3.77
C GLU A 38 -17.33 3.98 3.69
N GLU A 39 -17.10 4.64 4.84
CA GLU A 39 -16.56 6.01 4.88
C GLU A 39 -15.17 6.08 4.25
N MET A 40 -14.31 5.11 4.55
CA MET A 40 -12.99 5.04 3.94
C MET A 40 -13.05 4.79 2.44
N ALA A 41 -13.93 3.88 2.00
CA ALA A 41 -14.16 3.61 0.58
C ALA A 41 -14.64 4.86 -0.17
N GLU A 42 -15.53 5.65 0.44
CA GLU A 42 -15.98 6.92 -0.12
C GLU A 42 -14.84 7.92 -0.27
N LYS A 43 -13.98 8.08 0.76
CA LYS A 43 -12.82 8.97 0.67
C LYS A 43 -11.83 8.54 -0.40
N LEU A 44 -11.65 7.24 -0.58
CA LEU A 44 -10.78 6.66 -1.60
C LEU A 44 -11.41 6.61 -3.00
N ARG A 45 -12.68 6.99 -3.14
CA ARG A 45 -13.45 6.94 -4.40
C ARG A 45 -13.54 5.54 -5.01
N ILE A 46 -13.75 4.54 -4.16
CA ILE A 46 -13.93 3.13 -4.55
C ILE A 46 -15.18 2.55 -3.89
N THR A 47 -15.58 1.36 -4.31
CA THR A 47 -16.70 0.64 -3.67
C THR A 47 -16.27 0.06 -2.33
N GLY A 48 -17.23 -0.12 -1.41
CA GLY A 48 -16.97 -0.80 -0.12
C GLY A 48 -16.39 -2.21 -0.30
N LEU A 49 -16.85 -2.95 -1.31
CA LEU A 49 -16.29 -4.26 -1.67
C LEU A 49 -14.82 -4.15 -2.07
N ALA A 50 -14.48 -3.22 -2.96
CA ALA A 50 -13.09 -3.00 -3.38
C ALA A 50 -12.19 -2.61 -2.20
N TYR A 51 -12.71 -1.81 -1.25
CA TYR A 51 -11.98 -1.46 -0.04
C TYR A 51 -11.79 -2.66 0.91
N SER A 52 -12.83 -3.49 1.09
CA SER A 52 -12.75 -4.71 1.90
C SER A 52 -11.69 -5.68 1.37
N ASP A 53 -11.66 -5.90 0.05
CA ASP A 53 -10.63 -6.73 -0.58
C ASP A 53 -9.23 -6.15 -0.45
N LEU A 54 -9.12 -4.82 -0.45
CA LEU A 54 -7.87 -4.09 -0.25
C LEU A 54 -7.34 -4.25 1.18
N GLU A 55 -8.19 -4.14 2.21
CA GLU A 55 -7.78 -4.39 3.60
C GLU A 55 -7.33 -5.84 3.82
N ARG A 56 -7.88 -6.78 3.05
CA ARG A 56 -7.49 -8.21 3.07
C ARG A 56 -6.23 -8.51 2.25
N GLY A 57 -5.66 -7.52 1.56
CA GLY A 57 -4.49 -7.69 0.71
C GLY A 57 -4.75 -8.57 -0.52
N ILE A 58 -6.01 -8.68 -0.97
CA ILE A 58 -6.36 -9.42 -2.20
C ILE A 58 -5.86 -8.62 -3.40
N TYR A 59 -6.25 -7.34 -3.47
CA TYR A 59 -5.82 -6.39 -4.49
C TYR A 59 -4.95 -5.28 -3.90
N CYS A 60 -4.13 -4.67 -4.75
CA CYS A 60 -3.40 -3.44 -4.39
C CYS A 60 -4.23 -2.21 -4.79
N PHE A 61 -3.86 -1.04 -4.28
CA PHE A 61 -4.44 0.24 -4.69
C PHE A 61 -4.31 0.47 -6.19
N SER A 62 -5.37 1.00 -6.81
CA SER A 62 -5.23 1.72 -8.07
C SER A 62 -4.48 3.03 -7.84
N THR A 63 -3.86 3.59 -8.87
CA THR A 63 -3.16 4.88 -8.75
C THR A 63 -4.09 5.98 -8.24
N VAL A 64 -5.34 6.01 -8.72
CA VAL A 64 -6.32 7.02 -8.31
C VAL A 64 -6.63 6.90 -6.81
N ALA A 65 -6.92 5.69 -6.32
CA ALA A 65 -7.19 5.47 -4.90
C ALA A 65 -5.95 5.79 -4.04
N LEU A 66 -4.74 5.52 -4.54
CA LEU A 66 -3.50 5.87 -3.85
C LEU A 66 -3.35 7.40 -3.71
N ILE A 67 -3.64 8.17 -4.75
CA ILE A 67 -3.60 9.64 -4.66
C ILE A 67 -4.60 10.14 -3.61
N PHE A 68 -5.83 9.60 -3.58
CA PHE A 68 -6.79 9.98 -2.54
C PHE A 68 -6.33 9.59 -1.13
N LEU A 69 -5.71 8.42 -0.94
CA LEU A 69 -5.11 8.04 0.34
C LEU A 69 -4.06 9.08 0.78
N LEU A 70 -3.16 9.47 -0.13
CA LEU A 70 -2.11 10.45 0.15
C LEU A 70 -2.67 11.83 0.49
N LEU A 71 -3.73 12.27 -0.19
CA LEU A 71 -4.39 13.55 0.08
C LEU A 71 -5.12 13.59 1.43
N MET A 72 -5.37 12.44 2.07
CA MET A 72 -5.98 12.36 3.40
C MET A 72 -4.97 12.46 4.54
N LEU A 73 -3.67 12.40 4.24
CA LEU A 73 -2.61 12.46 5.23
C LEU A 73 -2.27 13.91 5.55
N LYS A 74 -2.05 14.19 6.84
CA LYS A 74 -1.36 15.40 7.26
C LYS A 74 0.11 15.34 6.84
N GLU A 75 0.79 16.48 6.85
CA GLU A 75 2.20 16.57 6.40
C GLU A 75 3.15 15.67 7.21
N ASP A 76 2.93 15.57 8.53
CA ASP A 76 3.65 14.69 9.43
C ASP A 76 3.37 13.21 9.13
N GLU A 77 2.09 12.84 8.96
CA GLU A 77 1.69 11.48 8.58
C GLU A 77 2.24 11.08 7.20
N MET A 78 2.31 12.03 6.25
CA MET A 78 2.91 11.81 4.93
C MET A 78 4.41 11.49 5.05
N LYS A 79 5.12 12.24 5.89
CA LYS A 79 6.54 12.01 6.14
C LYS A 79 6.79 10.65 6.80
N GLU A 80 5.95 10.28 7.77
CA GLU A 80 5.99 8.96 8.42
C GLU A 80 5.70 7.83 7.43
N PHE A 81 4.66 7.98 6.61
CA PHE A 81 4.31 7.04 5.54
C PHE A 81 5.48 6.80 4.59
N LEU A 82 6.10 7.87 4.07
CA LEU A 82 7.22 7.76 3.14
C LEU A 82 8.46 7.14 3.79
N THR A 83 8.69 7.44 5.06
CA THR A 83 9.81 6.88 5.83
C THR A 83 9.62 5.37 6.04
N ALA A 84 8.42 4.96 6.46
CA ALA A 84 8.07 3.56 6.65
C ALA A 84 8.12 2.78 5.33
N LEU A 85 7.55 3.34 4.26
CA LEU A 85 7.57 2.74 2.92
C LEU A 85 9.01 2.54 2.43
N ARG A 86 9.89 3.55 2.57
CA ARG A 86 11.30 3.42 2.21
C ARG A 86 11.95 2.27 2.97
N GLY A 87 11.67 2.13 4.27
CA GLY A 87 12.16 1.02 5.09
C GLY A 87 11.72 -0.35 4.57
N GLU A 88 10.45 -0.52 4.20
CA GLU A 88 9.94 -1.76 3.64
C GLU A 88 10.56 -2.10 2.28
N ILE A 89 10.76 -1.11 1.41
CA ILE A 89 11.43 -1.31 0.13
C ILE A 89 12.90 -1.72 0.33
N THR A 90 13.65 -1.04 1.19
CA THR A 90 15.05 -1.41 1.48
C THR A 90 15.17 -2.83 2.06
N LYS A 91 14.23 -3.23 2.94
CA LYS A 91 14.18 -4.62 3.45
C LYS A 91 13.89 -5.62 2.33
N ALA A 92 12.96 -5.30 1.44
CA ALA A 92 12.60 -6.17 0.33
C ALA A 92 13.78 -6.36 -0.64
N GLU A 93 14.48 -5.28 -0.99
CA GLU A 93 15.69 -5.31 -1.82
C GLU A 93 16.82 -6.11 -1.17
N GLY A 94 17.05 -5.94 0.14
CA GLY A 94 18.07 -6.71 0.88
C GLY A 94 17.80 -8.22 0.90
N ARG A 95 16.54 -8.64 0.88
CA ARG A 95 16.13 -10.05 0.79
C ARG A 95 16.30 -10.64 -0.61
N GLU A 96 16.40 -9.82 -1.65
CA GLU A 96 16.67 -10.30 -3.02
C GLU A 96 18.15 -10.63 -3.27
N VAL A 97 19.05 -10.12 -2.42
CA VAL A 97 20.52 -10.29 -2.56
C VAL A 97 21.06 -11.49 -1.77
N ALA A 98 20.31 -11.97 -0.76
CA ALA A 98 20.63 -13.16 0.03
C ALA A 98 20.08 -14.44 -0.61
#